data_AF-A0A8J5N694-F1
#
_entry.id   AF-A0A8J5N694-F1
#
_cell.length_a   1.000
_cell.length_b   1.000
_cell.length_c   1.000
_cell.angle_alpha   90.00
_cell.angle_beta   90.00
_cell.angle_gamma   90.00
#
_symmetry.space_group_name_H-M   'P 1'
#
loop_
_entity.id
_entity.type
_entity.pdbx_description
1 polymer ?
#
loop_
_entity_poly.entity_id
_entity_poly.type
_entity_poly.pdbx_seq_one_letter_code
_entity_poly.pdbx_strand_id
1 'polypeptide(L)'
;NWYNEINKWLKGQLNVLAIDSGTKKEIDSNLRGFMMTFGRRPINPVLIISYETFRLHAQVLHQGEVGLVLCDEGHRLKNCENQTYQALMGLKAKRRVLLSGTPIQNDLLEYFSLVHFVNAGILGTAQEFRKKYERPILRSRDAEASDKDHEIGKEKLEELIAIVSRCIIRRTNEILSKYLPVKVEHVVCCPMTSLQQDMYLKFINSASVKREITGKISGHYLT
;
A
#
# COMPACT_ATOMS: atom_id res chain seq x y z
N ASN A 1 -18.39 -3.25 -3.30
CA ASN A 1 -18.03 -4.68 -3.16
C ASN A 1 -18.14 -5.15 -1.70
N TRP A 2 -17.32 -4.62 -0.79
CA TRP A 2 -17.32 -5.00 0.64
C TRP A 2 -18.71 -5.06 1.30
N TYR A 3 -19.58 -4.07 1.06
CA TYR A 3 -20.96 -4.07 1.57
C TYR A 3 -21.75 -5.31 1.14
N ASN A 4 -21.64 -5.71 -0.13
CA ASN A 4 -22.33 -6.88 -0.66
C ASN A 4 -21.76 -8.19 -0.09
N GLU A 5 -20.44 -8.28 0.06
CA GLU A 5 -19.81 -9.46 0.67
C GLU A 5 -20.22 -9.64 2.13
N ILE A 6 -20.25 -8.58 2.94
CA ILE A 6 -20.71 -8.67 4.33
C ILE A 6 -22.16 -9.16 4.38
N ASN A 7 -23.04 -8.61 3.55
CA ASN A 7 -24.44 -9.04 3.49
C ASN A 7 -24.60 -10.48 3.01
N LYS A 8 -23.81 -10.91 2.02
CA LYS A 8 -23.80 -12.28 1.50
C LYS A 8 -23.39 -13.29 2.57
N TRP A 9 -22.30 -13.01 3.30
CA TRP A 9 -21.76 -13.95 4.30
C TRP A 9 -22.52 -13.93 5.62
N LEU A 10 -22.94 -12.76 6.09
CA LEU A 10 -23.60 -12.60 7.40
C LEU A 10 -25.13 -12.52 7.32
N LYS A 11 -25.71 -12.55 6.12
CA LYS A 11 -27.16 -12.63 5.87
C LYS A 11 -27.98 -11.59 6.68
N GLY A 12 -27.48 -10.36 6.78
CA GLY A 12 -28.16 -9.26 7.48
C GLY A 12 -28.06 -9.29 9.02
N GLN A 13 -27.26 -10.19 9.61
CA GLN A 13 -27.01 -10.18 11.06
C GLN A 13 -26.18 -8.99 11.55
N LEU A 14 -25.51 -8.29 10.62
CA LEU A 14 -24.64 -7.17 10.91
C LEU A 14 -25.04 -5.96 10.06
N ASN A 15 -25.37 -4.86 10.73
CA ASN A 15 -25.64 -3.59 10.06
C ASN A 15 -24.32 -2.92 9.67
N VAL A 16 -24.29 -2.39 8.44
CA VAL A 16 -23.12 -1.75 7.85
C VAL A 16 -23.51 -0.38 7.34
N LEU A 17 -22.75 0.64 7.73
CA LEU A 17 -22.84 1.98 7.18
C LEU A 17 -21.83 2.11 6.04
N ALA A 18 -22.29 2.18 4.80
CA ALA A 18 -21.44 2.43 3.64
C ALA A 18 -21.57 3.89 3.19
N ILE A 19 -20.43 4.58 3.06
CA ILE A 19 -20.35 5.97 2.61
C ILE A 19 -19.55 6.01 1.31
N ASP A 20 -20.22 6.29 0.20
CA ASP A 20 -19.62 6.33 -1.14
C ASP A 20 -19.83 7.68 -1.83
N SER A 21 -21.00 8.30 -1.64
CA SER A 21 -21.32 9.63 -2.17
C SER A 21 -22.37 10.33 -1.29
N GLY A 22 -22.40 11.67 -1.34
CA GLY A 22 -23.31 12.49 -0.56
C GLY A 22 -22.77 13.91 -0.38
N THR A 23 -23.60 14.80 0.13
CA THR A 23 -23.14 16.14 0.49
C THR A 23 -22.22 16.08 1.71
N LYS A 24 -21.31 17.06 1.82
CA LYS A 24 -20.38 17.15 2.96
C LYS A 24 -21.10 17.06 4.32
N LYS A 25 -22.27 17.71 4.44
CA LYS A 25 -23.06 17.74 5.67
C LYS A 25 -23.65 16.38 6.03
N GLU A 26 -24.16 15.65 5.05
CA GLU A 26 -24.72 14.30 5.25
C GLU A 26 -23.64 13.32 5.69
N ILE A 27 -22.48 13.35 5.02
CA ILE A 27 -21.33 12.49 5.36
C ILE A 27 -20.87 12.79 6.78
N ASP A 28 -20.66 14.05 7.14
CA ASP A 28 -20.26 14.45 8.49
C ASP A 28 -21.29 14.02 9.55
N SER A 29 -22.59 14.12 9.25
CA SER A 29 -23.66 13.68 10.15
C SER A 29 -23.62 12.17 10.38
N ASN A 30 -23.47 11.39 9.31
CA ASN A 30 -23.37 9.93 9.37
C ASN A 30 -22.11 9.47 10.12
N LEU A 31 -20.98 10.12 9.88
CA LEU A 31 -19.72 9.85 10.58
C LEU A 31 -19.81 10.19 12.06
N ARG A 32 -20.40 11.34 12.43
CA ARG A 32 -20.64 11.68 13.83
C ARG A 32 -21.56 10.65 14.50
N GLY A 33 -22.63 10.24 13.83
CA GLY A 33 -23.53 9.19 14.31
C GLY A 33 -22.78 7.88 14.57
N PHE A 34 -21.93 7.45 13.63
CA PHE A 34 -21.07 6.28 13.81
C PHE A 34 -20.13 6.43 15.01
N MET A 35 -19.42 7.56 15.11
CA MET A 35 -18.46 7.80 16.20
C MET A 35 -19.13 7.96 17.57
N MET A 36 -20.40 8.37 17.64
CA MET A 36 -21.15 8.45 18.90
C MET A 36 -21.76 7.11 19.32
N THR A 37 -21.68 6.08 18.47
CA THR A 37 -22.28 4.78 18.75
C THR A 37 -21.38 3.97 19.69
N PHE A 38 -21.49 4.23 20.99
CA PHE A 38 -20.84 3.46 22.04
C PHE A 38 -21.87 2.68 22.88
N GLY A 39 -21.66 1.38 23.09
CA GLY A 39 -22.54 0.55 23.92
C GLY A 39 -22.57 -0.93 23.54
N ARG A 40 -23.33 -1.74 24.30
CA ARG A 40 -23.43 -3.20 24.09
C ARG A 40 -24.10 -3.62 22.77
N ARG A 41 -24.85 -2.72 22.12
CA ARG A 41 -25.54 -2.96 20.84
C ARG A 41 -25.46 -1.73 19.93
N PRO A 42 -24.34 -1.53 19.23
CA PRO A 42 -24.23 -0.46 18.25
C PRO A 42 -25.21 -0.68 17.09
N ILE A 43 -25.89 0.38 16.64
CA ILE A 43 -26.82 0.32 15.49
C ILE A 43 -26.06 -0.04 14.22
N ASN A 44 -24.91 0.60 13.99
CA ASN A 44 -24.02 0.38 12.85
C ASN A 44 -22.59 0.10 13.34
N PRO A 45 -22.25 -1.15 13.68
CA PRO A 45 -20.90 -1.51 14.17
C PRO A 45 -19.79 -1.38 13.12
N VAL A 46 -20.13 -1.39 11.83
CA VAL A 46 -19.16 -1.38 10.73
C VAL A 46 -19.38 -0.16 9.85
N LEU A 47 -18.30 0.57 9.60
CA LEU A 47 -18.23 1.66 8.63
C LEU A 47 -17.37 1.21 7.43
N ILE A 48 -17.90 1.39 6.22
CA ILE A 48 -17.16 1.27 4.97
C ILE A 48 -17.08 2.66 4.35
N ILE A 49 -15.86 3.12 4.07
CA ILE A 49 -15.59 4.44 3.51
C ILE A 49 -14.42 4.35 2.54
N SER A 50 -14.48 5.11 1.44
CA SER A 50 -13.36 5.24 0.50
C SER A 50 -12.19 6.04 1.10
N TYR A 51 -10.98 5.85 0.59
CA TYR A 51 -9.81 6.60 1.05
C TYR A 51 -9.96 8.11 0.85
N GLU A 52 -10.56 8.51 -0.27
CA GLU A 52 -10.79 9.90 -0.63
C GLU A 52 -11.74 10.57 0.35
N THR A 53 -12.90 9.95 0.63
CA THR A 53 -13.89 10.46 1.57
C THR A 53 -13.36 10.43 3.00
N PHE A 54 -12.65 9.37 3.39
CA PHE A 54 -11.99 9.30 4.70
C PHE A 54 -11.03 10.48 4.90
N ARG A 55 -10.18 10.76 3.92
CA ARG A 55 -9.22 11.88 3.99
C ARG A 55 -9.92 13.23 4.16
N LEU A 56 -10.98 13.47 3.39
CA LEU A 56 -11.72 14.75 3.45
C LEU A 56 -12.43 14.97 4.79
N HIS A 57 -12.81 13.90 5.48
CA HIS A 57 -13.62 13.92 6.70
C HIS A 57 -12.88 13.38 7.94
N ALA A 58 -11.56 13.22 7.86
CA ALA A 58 -10.75 12.61 8.91
C ALA A 58 -10.88 13.30 10.27
N GLN A 59 -11.07 14.63 10.28
CA GLN A 59 -11.24 15.43 11.49
C GLN A 59 -12.41 14.95 12.36
N VAL A 60 -13.51 14.49 11.76
CA VAL A 60 -14.66 13.95 12.50
C VAL A 60 -14.32 12.60 13.13
N LEU A 61 -13.63 11.75 12.38
CA LEU A 61 -13.23 10.41 12.83
C LEU A 61 -12.13 10.45 13.90
N HIS A 62 -11.29 11.49 13.92
CA HIS A 62 -10.24 11.69 14.94
C HIS A 62 -10.79 12.02 16.33
N GLN A 63 -12.06 12.46 16.43
CA GLN A 63 -12.68 12.84 17.70
C GLN A 63 -13.02 11.63 18.59
N GLY A 64 -13.12 10.43 18.03
CA GLY A 64 -13.40 9.21 18.79
C GLY A 64 -12.37 8.12 18.55
N GLU A 65 -12.68 6.93 19.08
CA GLU A 65 -11.82 5.76 19.03
C GLU A 65 -12.48 4.63 18.25
N VAL A 66 -11.69 3.92 17.43
CA VAL A 66 -12.13 2.78 16.64
C VAL A 66 -11.40 1.52 17.10
N GLY A 67 -12.10 0.40 17.21
CA GLY A 67 -11.51 -0.85 17.67
C GLY A 67 -10.56 -1.50 16.66
N LEU A 68 -10.89 -1.44 15.37
CA LEU A 68 -10.16 -2.08 14.27
C LEU A 68 -10.27 -1.23 13.00
N VAL A 69 -9.15 -1.05 12.32
CA VAL A 69 -9.09 -0.45 10.98
C VAL A 69 -8.58 -1.50 9.99
N LEU A 70 -9.32 -1.67 8.90
CA LEU A 70 -8.94 -2.52 7.77
C LEU A 70 -8.67 -1.61 6.56
N CYS A 71 -7.43 -1.60 6.10
CA CYS A 71 -7.02 -0.84 4.91
C CYS A 71 -6.86 -1.81 3.74
N ASP A 72 -7.77 -1.74 2.77
CA ASP A 72 -7.71 -2.52 1.54
C ASP A 72 -6.79 -1.84 0.51
N GLU A 73 -6.18 -2.61 -0.39
CA GLU A 73 -5.21 -2.10 -1.36
C GLU A 73 -4.09 -1.25 -0.74
N GLY A 74 -3.48 -1.78 0.32
CA GLY A 74 -2.47 -1.08 1.12
C GLY A 74 -1.23 -0.63 0.34
N HIS A 75 -1.00 -1.13 -0.88
CA HIS A 75 -0.04 -0.54 -1.80
C HIS A 75 -0.32 0.96 -2.08
N ARG A 76 -1.54 1.48 -1.85
CA ARG A 76 -1.84 2.92 -1.90
C ARG A 76 -1.20 3.72 -0.76
N LEU A 77 -0.75 3.06 0.30
CA LEU A 77 -0.17 3.64 1.52
C LEU A 77 1.38 3.53 1.57
N LYS A 78 2.03 3.29 0.43
CA LYS A 78 3.49 3.19 0.29
C LYS A 78 4.25 4.43 0.81
N ASN A 79 3.70 5.62 0.59
CA ASN A 79 4.34 6.87 0.97
C ASN A 79 3.76 7.41 2.28
N CYS A 80 4.60 7.49 3.32
CA CYS A 80 4.26 8.06 4.62
C CYS A 80 3.91 9.57 4.57
N GLU A 81 4.35 10.31 3.55
CA GLU A 81 4.01 11.72 3.34
C GLU A 81 2.63 11.92 2.72
N ASN A 82 1.97 10.84 2.29
CA ASN A 82 0.64 10.91 1.72
C ASN A 82 -0.35 11.43 2.77
N GLN A 83 -1.18 12.42 2.40
CA GLN A 83 -2.25 12.95 3.25
C GLN A 83 -3.17 11.85 3.79
N THR A 84 -3.43 10.81 2.99
CA THR A 84 -4.23 9.66 3.42
C THR A 84 -3.53 8.89 4.54
N TYR A 85 -2.22 8.70 4.45
CA TYR A 85 -1.43 8.04 5.49
C TYR A 85 -1.47 8.83 6.80
N GLN A 86 -1.24 10.15 6.73
CA GLN A 86 -1.29 11.03 7.90
C GLN A 86 -2.68 11.04 8.55
N ALA A 87 -3.74 11.10 7.73
CA ALA A 87 -5.11 11.01 8.21
C ALA A 87 -5.40 9.67 8.92
N LEU A 88 -4.91 8.55 8.38
CA LEU A 88 -5.11 7.24 9.00
C LEU A 88 -4.25 7.04 10.26
N MET A 89 -3.04 7.62 10.31
CA MET A 89 -2.22 7.61 11.52
C MET A 89 -2.85 8.41 12.65
N GLY A 90 -3.48 9.56 12.34
CA GLY A 90 -4.23 10.36 13.32
C GLY A 90 -5.48 9.70 13.88
N LEU A 91 -6.01 8.67 13.21
CA LEU A 91 -7.14 7.90 13.72
C LEU A 91 -6.73 7.06 14.94
N LYS A 92 -7.44 7.24 16.05
CA LYS A 92 -7.23 6.45 17.27
C LYS A 92 -7.81 5.05 17.07
N ALA A 93 -6.97 4.14 16.59
CA ALA A 93 -7.33 2.75 16.35
C ALA A 93 -6.44 1.78 17.12
N LYS A 94 -7.04 0.85 17.88
CA LYS A 94 -6.29 -0.15 18.68
C LYS A 94 -5.65 -1.23 17.83
N ARG A 95 -6.31 -1.64 16.74
CA ARG A 95 -5.86 -2.70 15.85
C ARG A 95 -5.88 -2.21 14.41
N ARG A 96 -4.84 -2.49 13.66
CA ARG A 96 -4.68 -2.06 12.26
C ARG A 96 -4.31 -3.28 11.43
N VAL A 97 -5.01 -3.50 10.34
CA VAL A 97 -4.72 -4.56 9.38
C VAL A 97 -4.69 -3.93 8.00
N LEU A 98 -3.67 -4.31 7.24
CA LEU A 98 -3.46 -3.83 5.88
C LEU A 98 -3.49 -5.03 4.93
N LEU A 99 -4.32 -4.94 3.90
CA LEU A 99 -4.49 -5.95 2.87
C LEU A 99 -3.86 -5.44 1.59
N SER A 100 -3.04 -6.25 0.93
CA SER A 100 -2.45 -5.90 -0.37
C SER A 100 -2.37 -7.14 -1.24
N GLY A 101 -2.91 -7.06 -2.47
CA GLY A 101 -2.79 -8.13 -3.46
C GLY A 101 -1.44 -8.13 -4.18
N THR A 102 -0.80 -6.97 -4.30
CA THR A 102 0.50 -6.82 -4.96
C THR A 102 1.64 -7.08 -3.99
N PRO A 103 2.73 -7.75 -4.43
CA PRO A 103 3.94 -7.82 -3.64
C PRO A 103 4.44 -6.40 -3.40
N ILE A 104 4.72 -6.07 -2.14
CA ILE A 104 5.37 -4.81 -1.77
C ILE A 104 6.66 -4.74 -2.59
N GLN A 105 6.79 -3.68 -3.38
CA GLN A 105 7.92 -3.50 -4.30
C GLN A 105 9.20 -3.41 -3.45
N ASN A 106 10.35 -3.80 -4.00
CA ASN A 106 11.63 -3.98 -3.27
C ASN A 106 12.24 -2.69 -2.65
N ASP A 107 11.43 -1.67 -2.37
CA ASP A 107 11.79 -0.44 -1.69
C ASP A 107 11.55 -0.57 -0.17
N LEU A 108 12.66 -0.52 0.58
CA LEU A 108 12.68 -0.64 2.03
C LEU A 108 11.88 0.47 2.73
N LEU A 109 11.74 1.66 2.13
CA LEU A 109 10.93 2.75 2.67
C LEU A 109 9.43 2.48 2.57
N GLU A 110 9.00 1.81 1.50
CA GLU A 110 7.62 1.34 1.39
C GLU A 110 7.32 0.29 2.47
N TYR A 111 8.24 -0.65 2.68
CA TYR A 111 8.14 -1.64 3.75
C TYR A 111 8.05 -0.98 5.13
N PHE A 112 8.91 0.01 5.41
CA PHE A 112 8.86 0.77 6.66
C PHE A 112 7.50 1.42 6.86
N SER A 113 6.98 2.12 5.83
CA SER A 113 5.70 2.83 5.93
C SER A 113 4.55 1.88 6.24
N LEU A 114 4.50 0.71 5.59
CA LEU A 114 3.46 -0.29 5.82
C LEU A 114 3.56 -0.94 7.20
N VAL A 115 4.77 -1.30 7.64
CA VAL A 115 5.00 -1.92 8.95
C VAL A 115 4.73 -0.92 10.07
N HIS A 116 5.20 0.32 9.92
CA HIS A 116 4.95 1.39 10.88
C HIS A 116 3.45 1.70 10.99
N PHE A 117 2.70 1.62 9.88
CA PHE A 117 1.25 1.78 9.91
C PHE A 117 0.57 0.67 10.73
N VAL A 118 0.96 -0.59 10.55
CA VAL A 118 0.35 -1.73 11.25
C VAL A 118 0.76 -1.75 12.73
N ASN A 119 2.04 -1.49 13.02
CA ASN A 119 2.61 -1.51 14.36
C ASN A 119 3.59 -0.35 14.53
N ALA A 120 3.05 0.79 14.94
CA ALA A 120 3.85 1.99 15.20
C ALA A 120 4.85 1.72 16.33
N GLY A 121 6.14 1.89 16.03
CA GLY A 121 7.23 1.76 17.00
C GLY A 121 8.08 0.49 16.89
N ILE A 122 7.63 -0.57 16.18
CA ILE A 122 8.41 -1.83 16.08
C ILE A 122 9.76 -1.65 15.36
N LEU A 123 9.84 -0.69 14.42
CA LEU A 123 11.06 -0.35 13.68
C LEU A 123 11.68 0.98 14.15
N GLY A 124 11.17 1.58 15.23
CA GLY A 124 11.55 2.92 15.68
C GLY A 124 11.04 4.04 14.76
N THR A 125 11.74 5.17 14.80
CA THR A 125 11.47 6.33 13.93
C THR A 125 11.97 6.08 12.51
N ALA A 126 11.44 6.85 11.54
CA ALA A 126 11.91 6.77 10.16
C ALA A 126 13.43 6.99 10.05
N GLN A 127 13.97 7.95 10.81
CA GLN A 127 15.40 8.26 10.81
C GLN A 127 16.27 7.12 11.38
N GLU A 128 15.83 6.48 12.46
CA GLU A 128 16.49 5.31 13.02
C GLU A 128 16.46 4.14 12.06
N PHE A 129 15.32 3.89 11.42
CA PHE A 129 15.17 2.87 10.38
C PHE A 129 16.14 3.11 9.21
N ARG A 130 16.20 4.36 8.72
CA ARG A 130 17.13 4.73 7.63
C ARG A 130 18.57 4.42 7.98
N LYS A 131 18.99 4.78 9.20
CA LYS A 131 20.36 4.59 9.68
C LYS A 131 20.70 3.13 9.95
N LYS A 132 19.75 2.37 10.52
CA LYS A 132 19.96 1.00 10.98
C LYS A 132 19.82 -0.04 9.86
N TYR A 133 18.86 0.14 8.95
CA TYR A 133 18.52 -0.86 7.93
C TYR A 133 18.75 -0.33 6.51
N GLU A 134 18.11 0.77 6.14
CA GLU A 134 18.09 1.23 4.75
C GLU A 134 19.49 1.52 4.20
N ARG A 135 20.28 2.36 4.87
CA ARG A 135 21.63 2.75 4.40
C ARG A 135 22.59 1.57 4.32
N PRO A 136 22.72 0.70 5.35
CA PRO A 136 23.56 -0.51 5.23
C PRO A 136 23.13 -1.45 4.11
N ILE A 137 21.82 -1.68 3.93
CA ILE A 137 21.32 -2.58 2.89
C ILE A 137 21.55 -1.98 1.50
N LEU A 138 21.31 -0.69 1.30
CA LEU A 138 21.57 -0.02 0.02
C LEU A 138 23.06 -0.03 -0.31
N ARG A 139 23.92 0.26 0.67
CA ARG A 139 25.38 0.21 0.49
C ARG A 139 25.87 -1.19 0.12
N SER A 140 25.25 -2.24 0.65
CA SER A 140 25.59 -3.63 0.28
C SER A 140 25.16 -4.04 -1.14
N ARG A 141 24.33 -3.22 -1.81
CA ARG A 141 23.89 -3.43 -3.19
C ARG A 141 24.67 -2.58 -4.18
N ASP A 142 25.57 -1.73 -3.70
CA ASP A 142 26.41 -0.90 -4.54
C ASP A 142 27.44 -1.76 -5.28
N ALA A 143 27.80 -1.37 -6.51
CA ALA A 143 28.73 -2.14 -7.34
C ALA A 143 30.16 -2.11 -6.77
N GLU A 144 30.52 -1.06 -6.03
CA GLU A 144 31.82 -0.89 -5.38
C GLU A 144 31.81 -1.31 -3.89
N ALA A 145 30.77 -2.05 -3.45
CA ALA A 145 30.67 -2.49 -2.07
C ALA A 145 31.80 -3.45 -1.70
N SER A 146 32.39 -3.25 -0.52
CA SER A 146 33.37 -4.20 0.03
C SER A 146 32.69 -5.48 0.52
N ASP A 147 33.44 -6.59 0.62
CA ASP A 147 32.94 -7.83 1.24
C ASP A 147 32.34 -7.61 2.64
N LYS A 148 32.93 -6.68 3.40
CA LYS A 148 32.44 -6.28 4.72
C LYS A 148 31.09 -5.55 4.66
N ASP A 149 30.89 -4.70 3.65
CA ASP A 149 29.62 -4.01 3.44
C ASP A 149 28.52 -4.99 3.01
N HIS A 150 28.86 -6.01 2.20
CA HIS A 150 27.95 -7.10 1.85
C HIS A 150 27.47 -7.89 3.07
N GLU A 151 28.40 -8.30 3.95
CA GLU A 151 28.06 -9.06 5.16
C GLU A 151 27.14 -8.26 6.09
N ILE A 152 27.45 -6.98 6.34
CA ILE A 152 26.64 -6.10 7.20
C ILE A 152 25.24 -5.90 6.61
N GLY A 153 25.14 -5.65 5.30
CA GLY A 153 23.85 -5.44 4.65
C GLY A 153 22.98 -6.69 4.67
N LYS A 154 23.57 -7.87 4.48
CA LYS A 154 22.88 -9.16 4.58
C LYS A 154 22.37 -9.41 6.00
N GLU A 155 23.21 -9.23 7.02
CA GLU A 155 22.81 -9.36 8.42
C GLU A 155 21.63 -8.44 8.77
N LYS A 156 21.69 -7.17 8.34
CA LYS A 156 20.62 -6.20 8.60
C LYS A 156 19.34 -6.51 7.83
N LEU A 157 19.44 -7.05 6.62
CA LEU A 157 18.29 -7.50 5.86
C LEU A 157 17.61 -8.70 6.52
N GLU A 158 18.37 -9.68 7.00
CA GLU A 158 17.85 -10.84 7.72
C GLU A 158 17.18 -10.43 9.04
N GLU A 159 17.80 -9.53 9.81
CA GLU A 159 17.22 -8.95 11.03
C GLU A 159 15.87 -8.28 10.72
N LEU A 160 15.80 -7.48 9.66
CA LEU A 160 14.57 -6.80 9.25
C LEU A 160 13.47 -7.81 8.85
N ILE A 161 13.81 -8.81 8.04
CA ILE A 161 12.87 -9.85 7.61
C ILE A 161 12.34 -10.63 8.82
N ALA A 162 13.20 -10.95 9.80
CA ALA A 162 12.80 -11.67 11.01
C ALA A 162 11.80 -10.88 11.87
N ILE A 163 11.91 -9.55 11.92
CA ILE A 163 10.95 -8.68 12.62
C ILE A 163 9.64 -8.60 11.83
N VAL A 164 9.73 -8.31 10.53
CA VAL A 164 8.57 -8.03 9.67
C VAL A 164 7.73 -9.29 9.42
N SER A 165 8.36 -10.47 9.32
CA SER A 165 7.68 -11.76 9.13
C SER A 165 6.68 -12.10 10.23
N ARG A 166 6.82 -11.54 11.44
CA ARG A 166 5.86 -11.72 12.54
C ARG A 166 4.54 -10.97 12.32
N CYS A 167 4.54 -9.96 11.44
CA CYS A 167 3.40 -9.09 11.17
C CYS A 167 2.82 -9.27 9.76
N ILE A 168 3.46 -10.06 8.90
CA ILE A 168 3.05 -10.29 7.52
C ILE A 168 2.65 -11.75 7.32
N ILE A 169 1.49 -11.96 6.73
CA ILE A 169 1.05 -13.28 6.25
C ILE A 169 0.92 -13.19 4.73
N ARG A 170 1.75 -13.94 4.02
CA ARG A 170 1.69 -14.07 2.56
C ARG A 170 1.52 -15.54 2.19
N ARG A 171 0.52 -15.81 1.37
CA ARG A 171 0.24 -17.14 0.80
C ARG A 171 0.29 -17.04 -0.72
N THR A 172 0.98 -17.97 -1.36
CA THR A 172 1.04 -18.07 -2.83
C THR A 172 -0.15 -18.86 -3.35
N ASN A 173 -0.49 -18.64 -4.63
CA ASN A 173 -1.56 -19.38 -5.32
C ASN A 173 -1.27 -20.89 -5.43
N GLU A 174 -0.06 -21.34 -5.13
CA GLU A 174 0.33 -22.75 -5.06
C GLU A 174 -0.50 -23.54 -4.04
N ILE A 175 -1.09 -22.89 -3.03
CA ILE A 175 -1.99 -23.55 -2.09
C ILE A 175 -3.32 -23.92 -2.77
N LEU A 176 -3.76 -23.08 -3.72
CA LEU A 176 -5.02 -23.24 -4.43
C LEU A 176 -4.93 -24.17 -5.64
N SER A 177 -3.73 -24.43 -6.16
CA SER A 177 -3.52 -25.36 -7.29
C SER A 177 -3.98 -26.80 -6.98
N LYS A 178 -4.12 -27.14 -5.70
CA LYS A 178 -4.68 -28.43 -5.25
C LYS A 178 -6.20 -28.54 -5.41
N TYR A 179 -6.90 -27.41 -5.51
CA TYR A 179 -8.37 -27.34 -5.51
C TYR A 179 -8.94 -26.67 -6.76
N LEU A 180 -8.13 -25.91 -7.49
CA LEU A 180 -8.50 -25.24 -8.72
C LEU A 180 -7.89 -25.94 -9.95
N PRO A 181 -8.54 -25.87 -11.12
CA PRO A 181 -7.96 -26.31 -12.37
C PRO A 181 -6.61 -25.62 -12.65
N VAL A 182 -5.74 -26.28 -13.41
CA VAL A 182 -4.45 -25.73 -13.81
C VAL A 182 -4.66 -24.42 -14.59
N LYS A 183 -4.07 -23.33 -14.11
CA LYS A 183 -4.03 -22.05 -14.83
C LYS A 183 -2.98 -22.16 -15.93
N VAL A 184 -3.38 -21.96 -17.18
CA VAL A 184 -2.47 -21.87 -18.33
C VAL A 184 -2.33 -20.42 -18.75
N GLU A 185 -1.11 -19.90 -18.73
CA GLU A 185 -0.80 -18.54 -19.17
C GLU A 185 -0.14 -18.58 -20.55
N HIS A 186 -0.72 -17.87 -21.51
CA HIS A 186 -0.17 -17.72 -22.85
C HIS A 186 0.25 -16.27 -23.07
N VAL A 187 1.53 -16.07 -23.37
CA VAL A 187 2.04 -14.77 -23.81
C VAL A 187 1.97 -14.75 -25.33
N VAL A 188 1.07 -13.92 -25.88
CA VAL A 188 0.90 -13.75 -27.32
C VAL A 188 1.56 -12.43 -27.73
N CYS A 189 2.69 -12.53 -28.42
CA CYS A 189 3.37 -11.36 -28.97
C CYS A 189 2.69 -10.95 -30.29
N CYS A 190 1.99 -9.82 -30.27
CA CYS A 190 1.36 -9.27 -31.47
C CYS A 190 2.33 -8.31 -32.19
N PRO A 191 2.66 -8.53 -33.47
CA PRO A 191 3.44 -7.57 -34.23
C PRO A 191 2.66 -6.26 -34.39
N MET A 192 3.36 -5.13 -34.41
CA MET A 192 2.74 -3.85 -34.74
C MET A 192 2.23 -3.88 -36.18
N THR A 193 1.06 -3.30 -36.40
CA THR A 193 0.56 -3.02 -37.75
C THR A 193 1.43 -1.98 -38.45
N SER A 194 1.42 -1.93 -39.78
CA SER A 194 2.23 -0.96 -40.54
C SER A 194 1.95 0.49 -40.16
N LEU A 195 0.69 0.83 -39.85
CA LEU A 195 0.31 2.17 -39.37
C LEU A 195 0.89 2.46 -37.98
N GLN A 196 0.79 1.51 -37.04
CA GLN A 196 1.37 1.65 -35.70
C GLN A 196 2.89 1.79 -35.78
N GLN A 197 3.55 1.04 -36.66
CA GLN A 197 4.99 1.11 -36.85
C GLN A 197 5.41 2.48 -37.41
N ASP A 198 4.71 3.00 -38.43
CA ASP A 198 4.99 4.33 -38.99
C ASP A 198 4.74 5.45 -37.96
N MET A 199 3.61 5.39 -37.23
CA MET A 199 3.32 6.35 -36.16
C MET A 199 4.35 6.28 -35.02
N TYR A 200 4.75 5.07 -34.61
CA TYR A 200 5.75 4.86 -33.57
C TYR A 200 7.12 5.40 -34.00
N LEU A 201 7.53 5.17 -35.24
CA LEU A 201 8.77 5.72 -35.80
C LEU A 201 8.72 7.25 -35.91
N LYS A 202 7.59 7.83 -36.31
CA LYS A 202 7.39 9.29 -36.31
C LYS A 202 7.44 9.87 -34.90
N PHE A 203 6.83 9.19 -33.93
CA PHE A 203 6.84 9.59 -32.53
C PHE A 203 8.26 9.60 -31.94
N ILE A 204 9.03 8.51 -32.12
CA ILE A 204 10.43 8.43 -31.69
C ILE A 204 11.28 9.51 -32.36
N ASN A 205 11.00 9.82 -33.63
CA ASN A 205 11.76 10.80 -34.38
C ASN A 205 11.37 12.26 -34.10
N SER A 206 10.30 12.50 -33.33
CA SER A 206 9.85 13.84 -32.96
C SER A 206 10.89 14.57 -32.10
N ALA A 207 10.98 15.89 -32.28
CA ALA A 207 11.97 16.72 -31.58
C ALA A 207 11.81 16.67 -30.05
N SER A 208 10.58 16.52 -29.56
CA SER A 208 10.28 16.40 -28.13
C SER A 208 10.85 15.12 -27.53
N VAL A 209 10.64 13.98 -28.20
CA VAL A 209 11.14 12.67 -27.73
C VAL A 209 12.65 12.58 -27.86
N LYS A 210 13.23 13.10 -28.96
CA LYS A 210 14.68 13.16 -29.12
C LYS A 210 15.35 13.98 -28.01
N ARG A 211 14.79 15.13 -27.60
CA ARG A 211 15.32 15.93 -26.48
C ARG A 211 15.24 15.19 -25.14
N GLU A 212 14.18 14.43 -24.89
CA GLU A 212 14.02 13.65 -23.66
C GLU A 212 15.02 12.48 -23.60
N ILE A 213 15.24 11.81 -24.73
CA ILE A 213 16.18 10.69 -24.86
C ILE A 213 17.62 11.19 -24.76
N THR A 214 17.98 12.30 -25.42
CA THR A 214 19.34 12.86 -25.35
C THR A 214 19.60 13.60 -24.03
N GLY A 215 18.58 14.24 -23.45
CA GLY A 215 18.66 14.96 -22.18
C GLY A 215 18.82 14.06 -20.95
N LYS A 216 18.50 12.76 -21.04
CA LYS A 216 18.77 11.76 -19.98
C LYS A 216 20.16 11.11 -20.06
N ILE A 217 20.91 11.30 -21.15
CA ILE A 217 22.24 10.68 -21.33
C ILE A 217 23.36 11.55 -20.70
N SER A 218 23.07 12.77 -20.23
CA SER A 218 24.07 13.65 -19.57
C SER A 218 24.22 13.42 -18.06
N GLY A 219 23.58 12.41 -17.48
CA GLY A 219 23.59 12.13 -16.05
C GLY A 219 24.17 10.76 -15.69
N HIS A 220 25.50 10.70 -15.63
CA HIS A 220 26.32 9.64 -15.02
C HIS A 220 26.32 8.24 -15.65
N TYR A 221 27.49 7.59 -15.53
CA TYR A 221 27.91 6.27 -16.02
C TYR A 221 28.48 6.22 -17.45
N LEU A 222 29.79 6.49 -17.55
CA LEU A 222 30.80 5.65 -18.22
C LEU A 222 32.17 6.34 -18.11
N THR A 223 32.83 6.14 -16.97
CA THR A 223 34.26 5.82 -16.84
C THR A 223 34.39 4.84 -15.71
#